data_AF-B0C282-F1
#
_entry.id   AF-B0C282-F1
#
_cell.length_a   1.000
_cell.length_b   1.000
_cell.length_c   1.000
_cell.angle_alpha   90.00
_cell.angle_beta   90.00
_cell.angle_gamma   90.00
#
_symmetry.space_group_name_H-M   'P 1'
#
loop_
_entity.id
_entity.type
_entity.pdbx_description
1 polymer ?
#
loop_
_entity_poly.entity_id
_entity_poly.type
_entity_poly.pdbx_seq_one_letter_code
_entity_poly.pdbx_strand_id
1 'polypeptide(L)'
;MFCPQSKIFGFSPISRAVLLLTISLGGLIVSGCDRQITVQSTSRVQPVRPSPPVIPAPELTTLVPTQPTPGSDIQRPAPTKTKPAVPFSKPTSQASSYQATQAEALALPPKPDQDSPRVPIRVAIAQQSPYLVIGSSTPATVVDQQGQAVKQLVPSAAENFMAQGGQLRIGAQSAPNVVWIKPESATGLVYVSGRWYRGAVQVVANNGKLTGVNHLDMESYLYSVVGSEMPASWPLEALKSQAIAARSYALAHIARPANPLFDLGDTQRWQAYKGIETETGSTLAAVEETAGIVLSHNGAVVESLYAASDQIVREVHKGFGMSQNGANQLAQRQYNYQQILAHFYPGTRLAWLQFSS
;
A
#
# COMPACT_ATOMS: atom_id res chain seq x y z
N MET A 1 26.58 31.25 55.25
CA MET A 1 25.28 31.50 54.60
C MET A 1 24.94 30.31 53.70
N PHE A 2 23.65 30.05 53.54
CA PHE A 2 22.98 28.85 53.01
C PHE A 2 23.31 28.45 51.54
N CYS A 3 23.40 27.13 51.29
CA CYS A 3 22.72 26.24 50.29
C CYS A 3 22.05 26.82 49.00
N PRO A 4 21.72 26.01 47.95
CA PRO A 4 22.56 25.17 47.06
C PRO A 4 22.14 25.20 45.54
N GLN A 5 22.85 24.40 44.73
CA GLN A 5 22.55 23.76 43.41
C GLN A 5 21.32 24.17 42.55
N SER A 6 21.58 24.26 41.23
CA SER A 6 20.66 23.75 40.20
C SER A 6 21.44 23.27 38.97
N LYS A 7 21.45 21.94 38.77
CA LYS A 7 21.83 21.28 37.51
C LYS A 7 20.71 21.49 36.50
N ILE A 8 21.03 22.01 35.31
CA ILE A 8 20.14 21.90 34.15
C ILE A 8 20.77 20.89 33.20
N PHE A 9 20.11 19.73 33.12
CA PHE A 9 20.32 18.74 32.07
C PHE A 9 19.95 19.37 30.73
N GLY A 10 20.94 19.53 29.85
CA GLY A 10 20.71 19.84 28.44
C GLY A 10 20.09 18.62 27.76
N PHE A 11 18.79 18.68 27.49
CA PHE A 11 18.12 17.77 26.58
C PHE A 11 18.70 17.98 25.18
N SER A 12 19.35 16.95 24.63
CA SER A 12 19.70 16.87 23.22
C SER A 12 18.43 16.63 22.40
N PRO A 13 18.05 17.51 21.46
CA PRO A 13 16.93 17.25 20.58
C PRO A 13 17.33 16.20 19.55
N ILE A 14 16.57 15.10 19.53
CA ILE A 14 16.58 14.09 18.47
C ILE A 14 16.33 14.82 17.14
N SER A 15 17.33 14.81 16.26
CA SER A 15 17.22 15.33 14.89
C SER A 15 16.04 14.67 14.17
N ARG A 16 14.97 15.43 13.97
CA ARG A 16 13.98 15.12 12.93
C ARG A 16 14.65 15.35 11.59
N ALA A 17 15.02 14.27 10.90
CA ALA A 17 15.38 14.35 9.49
C ALA A 17 14.14 14.81 8.72
N VAL A 18 14.15 16.05 8.27
CA VAL A 18 13.15 16.58 7.34
C VAL A 18 13.53 16.03 5.96
N LEU A 19 12.68 15.16 5.43
CA LEU A 19 12.85 14.62 4.08
C LEU A 19 12.51 15.73 3.07
N LEU A 20 13.53 16.35 2.49
CA LEU A 20 13.38 17.30 1.39
C LEU A 20 13.44 16.52 0.07
N LEU A 21 12.36 16.58 -0.70
CA LEU A 21 12.24 15.95 -2.02
C LEU A 21 12.27 17.06 -3.07
N THR A 22 13.15 16.95 -4.07
CA THR A 22 13.30 17.93 -5.16
C THR A 22 13.02 17.29 -6.52
N ILE A 23 12.54 18.08 -7.49
CA ILE A 23 12.18 17.60 -8.83
C ILE A 23 12.96 18.39 -9.90
N SER A 24 13.77 17.69 -10.70
CA SER A 24 14.53 18.28 -11.82
C SER A 24 13.73 18.29 -13.14
N LEU A 25 13.91 19.31 -13.99
CA LEU A 25 13.45 19.36 -15.39
C LEU A 25 14.67 19.46 -16.32
N GLY A 26 14.82 18.52 -17.26
CA GLY A 26 15.81 18.58 -18.34
C GLY A 26 15.13 18.40 -19.70
N GLY A 27 15.49 19.21 -20.69
CA GLY A 27 14.87 19.27 -22.02
C GLY A 27 15.74 18.75 -23.18
N LEU A 28 15.04 18.28 -24.23
CA LEU A 28 15.34 18.06 -25.68
C LEU A 28 16.67 17.36 -26.08
N ILE A 29 16.77 16.49 -27.10
CA ILE A 29 16.28 16.50 -28.50
C ILE A 29 16.06 15.03 -28.99
N VAL A 30 15.08 14.80 -29.87
CA VAL A 30 14.75 13.51 -30.51
C VAL A 30 15.47 13.37 -31.87
N SER A 31 15.98 12.16 -32.19
CA SER A 31 16.26 11.74 -33.57
C SER A 31 15.84 10.28 -33.75
N GLY A 32 14.95 10.02 -34.72
CA GLY A 32 14.32 8.73 -34.97
C GLY A 32 15.06 7.82 -35.95
N CYS A 33 14.63 6.56 -36.00
CA CYS A 33 14.78 5.67 -37.15
C CYS A 33 13.78 4.51 -37.06
N ASP A 34 12.92 4.40 -38.09
CA ASP A 34 11.90 3.39 -38.31
C ASP A 34 12.48 2.00 -38.65
N ARG A 35 11.93 0.93 -38.07
CA ARG A 35 11.97 -0.43 -38.64
C ARG A 35 10.66 -1.18 -38.38
N GLN A 36 9.95 -1.50 -39.45
CA GLN A 36 8.76 -2.34 -39.47
C GLN A 36 9.10 -3.80 -39.13
N ILE A 37 8.30 -4.43 -38.28
CA ILE A 37 8.35 -5.87 -37.98
C ILE A 37 6.98 -6.49 -38.29
N THR A 38 6.97 -7.44 -39.22
CA THR A 38 5.81 -8.26 -39.61
C THR A 38 5.50 -9.30 -38.52
N VAL A 39 4.26 -9.34 -38.02
CA VAL A 39 3.81 -10.33 -37.02
C VAL A 39 2.91 -11.37 -37.70
N GLN A 40 3.35 -12.63 -37.71
CA GLN A 40 2.50 -13.76 -38.07
C GLN A 40 1.65 -14.20 -36.86
N SER A 41 0.34 -14.31 -37.09
CA SER A 41 -0.66 -14.75 -36.12
C SER A 41 -0.62 -16.26 -35.93
N THR A 42 -0.25 -16.73 -34.74
CA THR A 42 -0.54 -18.10 -34.29
C THR A 42 -1.51 -18.08 -33.11
N SER A 43 -2.58 -18.85 -33.26
CA SER A 43 -3.69 -18.98 -32.31
C SER A 43 -3.19 -19.44 -30.93
N ARG A 44 -3.47 -18.64 -29.90
CA ARG A 44 -3.03 -18.89 -28.52
C ARG A 44 -4.04 -19.79 -27.78
N VAL A 45 -3.63 -21.01 -27.47
CA VAL A 45 -4.27 -21.83 -26.43
C VAL A 45 -4.07 -21.12 -25.09
N GLN A 46 -5.15 -20.90 -24.34
CA GLN A 46 -5.07 -20.28 -23.01
C GLN A 46 -4.40 -21.24 -22.01
N PRO A 47 -3.31 -20.84 -21.33
CA PRO A 47 -2.81 -21.62 -20.21
C PRO A 47 -3.73 -21.45 -19.01
N VAL A 48 -4.18 -22.57 -18.46
CA VAL A 48 -4.83 -22.63 -17.14
C VAL A 48 -3.85 -22.04 -16.12
N ARG A 49 -4.21 -20.93 -15.47
CA ARG A 49 -3.35 -20.31 -14.44
C ARG A 49 -3.41 -21.16 -13.16
N PRO A 50 -2.27 -21.57 -12.59
CA PRO A 50 -2.25 -22.03 -11.21
C PRO A 50 -2.61 -20.86 -10.29
N SER A 51 -3.44 -21.13 -9.27
CA SER A 51 -3.70 -20.19 -8.18
C SER A 51 -2.38 -19.79 -7.52
N PRO A 52 -2.17 -18.51 -7.16
CA PRO A 52 -0.99 -18.14 -6.40
C PRO A 52 -0.92 -18.96 -5.10
N PRO A 53 0.26 -19.41 -4.67
CA PRO A 53 0.41 -20.18 -3.44
C PRO A 53 -0.09 -19.35 -2.27
N VAL A 54 -1.16 -19.80 -1.63
CA VAL A 54 -1.63 -19.23 -0.36
C VAL A 54 -0.75 -19.81 0.72
N ILE A 55 0.09 -18.98 1.36
CA ILE A 55 0.80 -19.39 2.57
C ILE A 55 -0.30 -19.62 3.63
N PRO A 56 -0.46 -20.84 4.16
CA PRO A 56 -1.53 -21.13 5.11
C PRO A 56 -1.38 -20.26 6.36
N ALA A 57 -2.48 -20.00 7.06
CA ALA A 57 -2.41 -19.35 8.36
C ALA A 57 -1.54 -20.19 9.32
N PRO A 58 -0.69 -19.55 10.14
CA PRO A 58 0.12 -20.25 11.14
C PRO A 58 -0.77 -20.90 12.21
N GLU A 59 -0.31 -22.01 12.79
CA GLU A 59 -0.99 -22.68 13.89
C GLU A 59 -0.81 -21.89 15.20
N LEU A 60 -1.91 -21.68 15.93
CA LEU A 60 -1.91 -20.93 17.18
C LEU A 60 -1.22 -21.75 18.28
N THR A 61 -0.14 -21.22 18.86
CA THR A 61 0.69 -21.93 19.86
C THR A 61 0.10 -21.87 21.27
N THR A 62 -0.92 -21.05 21.48
CA THR A 62 -1.63 -20.90 22.76
C THR A 62 -3.14 -20.97 22.54
N LEU A 63 -3.83 -21.86 23.27
CA LEU A 63 -5.29 -21.96 23.27
C LEU A 63 -5.94 -20.62 23.67
N VAL A 64 -6.95 -20.19 22.91
CA VAL A 64 -7.82 -19.06 23.27
C VAL A 64 -8.46 -19.34 24.64
N PRO A 65 -8.57 -18.36 25.56
CA PRO A 65 -9.37 -18.54 26.76
C PRO A 65 -10.82 -18.89 26.38
N THR A 66 -11.30 -20.04 26.85
CA THR A 66 -12.69 -20.46 26.69
C THR A 66 -13.62 -19.39 27.28
N GLN A 67 -14.37 -18.70 26.42
CA GLN A 67 -15.52 -17.92 26.88
C GLN A 67 -16.56 -18.89 27.50
N PRO A 68 -17.22 -18.52 28.62
CA PRO A 68 -18.41 -19.23 29.06
C PRO A 68 -19.50 -19.04 28.01
N THR A 69 -20.13 -20.14 27.59
CA THR A 69 -21.26 -20.19 26.66
C THR A 69 -22.44 -19.36 27.18
N PRO A 70 -22.96 -18.39 26.42
CA PRO A 70 -24.35 -17.98 26.52
C PRO A 70 -25.17 -18.83 25.55
N GLY A 71 -26.31 -19.33 26.02
CA GLY A 71 -27.18 -20.26 25.31
C GLY A 71 -27.59 -19.81 23.90
N SER A 72 -27.63 -20.80 23.00
CA SER A 72 -28.61 -21.01 21.94
C SER A 72 -29.38 -19.78 21.43
N ASP A 73 -28.77 -19.04 20.49
CA ASP A 73 -29.35 -18.77 19.16
C ASP A 73 -28.34 -17.92 18.36
N ILE A 74 -27.39 -18.60 17.71
CA ILE A 74 -26.59 -17.97 16.64
C ILE A 74 -27.22 -18.40 15.32
N GLN A 75 -28.13 -17.56 14.85
CA GLN A 75 -28.51 -17.55 13.45
C GLN A 75 -27.24 -17.24 12.63
N ARG A 76 -26.85 -18.21 11.80
CA ARG A 76 -25.82 -18.12 10.77
C ARG A 76 -25.82 -16.72 10.13
N PRO A 77 -24.71 -15.97 10.12
CA PRO A 77 -24.62 -14.76 9.33
C PRO A 77 -24.88 -15.13 7.86
N ALA A 78 -25.96 -14.62 7.31
CA ALA A 78 -26.24 -14.69 5.89
C ALA A 78 -25.05 -14.07 5.11
N PRO A 79 -24.73 -14.58 3.91
CA PRO A 79 -23.66 -14.02 3.09
C PRO A 79 -23.93 -12.53 2.88
N THR A 80 -23.04 -11.69 3.39
CA THR A 80 -23.20 -10.25 3.29
C THR A 80 -22.93 -9.82 1.85
N LYS A 81 -24.02 -9.49 1.16
CA LYS A 81 -24.15 -8.80 -0.12
C LYS A 81 -22.83 -8.51 -0.83
N THR A 82 -22.53 -9.35 -1.81
CA THR A 82 -21.87 -8.93 -3.04
C THR A 82 -22.40 -7.57 -3.48
N LYS A 83 -21.50 -6.65 -3.84
CA LYS A 83 -21.81 -5.39 -4.53
C LYS A 83 -22.88 -5.69 -5.59
N PRO A 84 -24.02 -4.96 -5.64
CA PRO A 84 -25.02 -5.22 -6.66
C PRO A 84 -24.35 -5.12 -8.03
N ALA A 85 -24.41 -6.21 -8.80
CA ALA A 85 -24.23 -6.14 -10.24
C ALA A 85 -25.39 -5.27 -10.74
N VAL A 86 -25.09 -4.01 -11.06
CA VAL A 86 -26.05 -3.15 -11.74
C VAL A 86 -26.34 -3.81 -13.10
N PRO A 87 -27.62 -4.04 -13.47
CA PRO A 87 -27.94 -4.65 -14.74
C PRO A 87 -27.42 -3.79 -15.89
N PHE A 88 -26.71 -4.42 -16.83
CA PHE A 88 -26.38 -3.83 -18.11
C PHE A 88 -27.68 -3.43 -18.82
N SER A 89 -27.93 -2.13 -18.94
CA SER A 89 -28.93 -1.58 -19.85
C SER A 89 -28.21 -1.13 -21.12
N LYS A 90 -28.60 -1.70 -22.27
CA LYS A 90 -28.14 -1.23 -23.59
C LYS A 90 -28.80 0.13 -23.94
N PRO A 91 -28.20 0.92 -24.84
CA PRO A 91 -27.95 2.34 -24.62
C PRO A 91 -29.03 3.27 -25.20
N THR A 92 -29.24 4.42 -24.55
CA THR A 92 -29.88 5.58 -25.19
C THR A 92 -28.79 6.53 -25.67
N SER A 93 -28.76 6.73 -26.98
CA SER A 93 -27.77 7.53 -27.70
C SER A 93 -27.90 9.01 -27.36
N GLN A 94 -26.98 9.51 -26.53
CA GLN A 94 -26.31 10.79 -26.78
C GLN A 94 -24.82 10.60 -26.46
N ALA A 95 -24.17 9.80 -27.29
CA ALA A 95 -22.73 9.88 -27.44
C ALA A 95 -22.43 11.27 -28.04
N SER A 96 -22.11 12.22 -27.18
CA SER A 96 -21.42 13.43 -27.63
C SER A 96 -20.11 12.96 -28.24
N SER A 97 -20.04 13.03 -29.56
CA SER A 97 -18.89 12.67 -30.37
C SER A 97 -17.75 13.65 -30.09
N TYR A 98 -17.05 13.45 -28.98
CA TYR A 98 -15.68 13.93 -28.86
C TYR A 98 -14.82 12.98 -29.68
N GLN A 99 -14.49 13.39 -30.90
CA GLN A 99 -13.32 12.86 -31.59
C GLN A 99 -12.13 13.04 -30.64
N ALA A 100 -11.65 11.94 -30.07
CA ALA A 100 -10.50 11.93 -29.20
C ALA A 100 -9.28 12.32 -30.04
N THR A 101 -8.90 13.60 -30.02
CA THR A 101 -7.49 13.96 -30.12
C THR A 101 -6.80 13.14 -29.03
N GLN A 102 -5.89 12.24 -29.43
CA GLN A 102 -5.08 11.48 -28.48
C GLN A 102 -4.51 12.48 -27.47
N ALA A 103 -4.88 12.35 -26.19
CA ALA A 103 -4.35 13.22 -25.16
C ALA A 103 -2.82 13.17 -25.24
N GLU A 104 -2.18 14.33 -25.35
CA GLU A 104 -0.73 14.41 -25.40
C GLU A 104 -0.18 13.76 -24.13
N ALA A 105 0.73 12.79 -24.31
CA ALA A 105 1.25 11.99 -23.21
C ALA A 105 1.97 12.89 -22.19
N LEU A 106 1.81 12.63 -20.89
CA LEU A 106 2.62 13.33 -19.90
C LEU A 106 4.11 13.01 -20.14
N ALA A 107 4.90 14.03 -20.45
CA ALA A 107 6.34 13.89 -20.58
C ALA A 107 6.93 13.39 -19.25
N LEU A 108 7.74 12.34 -19.33
CA LEU A 108 8.56 11.84 -18.24
C LEU A 108 10.02 12.23 -18.56
N PRO A 109 10.70 12.99 -17.68
CA PRO A 109 12.11 13.29 -17.88
C PRO A 109 12.96 11.99 -17.89
N PRO A 110 14.17 12.01 -18.46
CA PRO A 110 15.09 10.88 -18.39
C PRO A 110 15.25 10.38 -16.95
N LYS A 111 15.30 9.05 -16.79
CA LYS A 111 15.54 8.44 -15.48
C LYS A 111 16.90 8.91 -14.95
N PRO A 112 17.00 9.40 -13.71
CA PRO A 112 18.28 9.69 -13.08
C PRO A 112 19.17 8.44 -13.02
N ASP A 113 20.49 8.62 -13.00
CA ASP A 113 21.45 7.51 -12.88
C ASP A 113 21.39 6.80 -11.51
N GLN A 114 20.80 7.46 -10.52
CA GLN A 114 20.59 6.91 -9.19
C GLN A 114 19.32 6.04 -9.16
N ASP A 115 19.36 4.96 -8.38
CA ASP A 115 18.18 4.13 -8.14
C ASP A 115 17.05 4.94 -7.49
N SER A 116 15.81 4.55 -7.82
CA SER A 116 14.63 5.15 -7.22
C SER A 116 14.66 4.93 -5.70
N PRO A 117 14.45 5.98 -4.90
CA PRO A 117 14.54 5.89 -3.46
C PRO A 117 13.48 4.96 -2.87
N ARG A 118 13.90 4.04 -1.99
CA ARG A 118 13.00 3.17 -1.23
C ARG A 118 12.44 3.95 -0.03
N VAL A 119 11.36 4.69 -0.25
CA VAL A 119 10.71 5.49 0.80
C VAL A 119 10.04 4.57 1.82
N PRO A 120 10.36 4.68 3.13
CA PRO A 120 9.67 3.92 4.16
C PRO A 120 8.24 4.42 4.33
N ILE A 121 7.30 3.50 4.58
CA ILE A 121 5.89 3.82 4.85
C ILE A 121 5.38 3.00 6.02
N ARG A 122 4.50 3.62 6.82
CA ARG A 122 3.89 3.05 8.01
C ARG A 122 2.38 2.97 7.82
N VAL A 123 1.82 1.76 7.83
CA VAL A 123 0.42 1.52 7.54
C VAL A 123 -0.24 0.85 8.73
N ALA A 124 -1.30 1.45 9.29
CA ALA A 124 -2.10 0.75 10.28
C ALA A 124 -2.77 -0.46 9.62
N ILE A 125 -2.64 -1.62 10.24
CA ILE A 125 -3.21 -2.90 9.77
C ILE A 125 -4.20 -3.50 10.76
N ALA A 126 -4.25 -2.94 11.97
CA ALA A 126 -5.27 -3.19 12.96
C ALA A 126 -5.32 -2.02 13.96
N GLN A 127 -6.50 -1.50 14.27
CA GLN A 127 -6.70 -0.44 15.25
C GLN A 127 -7.71 -0.86 16.33
N GLN A 128 -7.54 -0.34 17.55
CA GLN A 128 -8.46 -0.56 18.69
C GLN A 128 -8.76 -2.04 18.99
N SER A 129 -7.84 -2.95 18.66
CA SER A 129 -8.06 -4.39 18.75
C SER A 129 -7.87 -4.89 20.19
N PRO A 130 -8.74 -5.75 20.73
CA PRO A 130 -8.55 -6.31 22.08
C PRO A 130 -7.37 -7.29 22.15
N TYR A 131 -7.06 -7.95 21.03
CA TYR A 131 -5.93 -8.86 20.87
C TYR A 131 -5.49 -8.88 19.39
N LEU A 132 -4.28 -9.39 19.12
CA LEU A 132 -3.78 -9.67 17.78
C LEU A 132 -3.16 -11.06 17.75
N VAL A 133 -3.44 -11.83 16.70
CA VAL A 133 -2.76 -13.12 16.47
C VAL A 133 -1.60 -12.86 15.53
N ILE A 134 -0.37 -13.10 15.98
CA ILE A 134 0.82 -12.76 15.21
C ILE A 134 1.73 -13.97 15.07
N GLY A 135 2.13 -14.27 13.84
CA GLY A 135 3.08 -15.33 13.51
C GLY A 135 4.06 -14.88 12.43
N SER A 136 4.92 -15.80 11.98
CA SER A 136 5.91 -15.52 10.94
C SER A 136 6.10 -16.70 9.99
N SER A 137 6.44 -16.41 8.73
CA SER A 137 6.73 -17.46 7.73
C SER A 137 8.16 -17.98 7.81
N THR A 138 9.04 -17.20 8.42
CA THR A 138 10.44 -17.54 8.75
C THR A 138 10.67 -17.27 10.24
N PRO A 139 11.84 -17.61 10.81
CA PRO A 139 12.17 -17.15 12.14
C PRO A 139 12.04 -15.63 12.20
N ALA A 140 11.47 -15.14 13.30
CA ALA A 140 11.28 -13.70 13.51
C ALA A 140 11.50 -13.36 14.98
N THR A 141 12.25 -12.30 15.24
CA THR A 141 12.49 -11.82 16.59
C THR A 141 11.47 -10.75 16.96
N VAL A 142 10.84 -10.93 18.11
CA VAL A 142 10.12 -9.85 18.80
C VAL A 142 11.13 -9.07 19.63
N VAL A 143 11.27 -7.77 19.36
CA VAL A 143 12.17 -6.86 20.09
C VAL A 143 11.40 -5.70 20.71
N ASP A 144 11.92 -5.13 21.79
CA ASP A 144 11.36 -3.89 22.36
C ASP A 144 11.81 -2.63 21.60
N GLN A 145 11.50 -1.44 22.13
CA GLN A 145 11.88 -0.16 21.52
C GLN A 145 13.39 0.08 21.51
N GLN A 146 14.13 -0.57 22.40
CA GLN A 146 15.59 -0.50 22.53
C GLN A 146 16.28 -1.57 21.68
N GLY A 147 15.51 -2.40 20.98
CA GLY A 147 16.01 -3.50 20.15
C GLY A 147 16.42 -4.74 20.95
N GLN A 148 16.10 -4.80 22.25
CA GLN A 148 16.37 -6.00 23.05
C GLN A 148 15.38 -7.10 22.68
N ALA A 149 15.91 -8.32 22.51
CA ALA A 149 15.09 -9.47 22.19
C ALA A 149 14.14 -9.80 23.36
N VAL A 150 12.85 -9.81 23.06
CA VAL A 150 11.80 -10.25 23.97
C VAL A 150 11.55 -11.73 23.72
N LYS A 151 11.18 -12.12 22.50
CA LYS A 151 10.77 -13.49 22.18
C LYS A 151 11.17 -13.86 20.76
N GLN A 152 11.45 -15.14 20.51
CA GLN A 152 11.58 -15.67 19.16
C GLN A 152 10.27 -16.31 18.70
N LEU A 153 9.82 -15.97 17.49
CA LEU A 153 8.70 -16.61 16.83
C LEU A 153 9.22 -17.72 15.92
N VAL A 154 8.61 -18.89 16.07
CA VAL A 154 8.91 -20.07 15.25
C VAL A 154 8.11 -19.96 13.94
N PRO A 155 8.71 -20.31 12.78
CA PRO A 155 7.98 -20.36 11.51
C PRO A 155 6.66 -21.12 11.61
N SER A 156 5.62 -20.60 10.99
CA SER A 156 4.29 -21.20 10.93
C SER A 156 3.57 -21.39 12.28
N ALA A 157 4.12 -20.84 13.36
CA ALA A 157 3.46 -20.73 14.66
C ALA A 157 2.99 -19.29 14.89
N ALA A 158 1.89 -19.11 15.64
CA ALA A 158 1.37 -17.80 16.00
C ALA A 158 1.07 -17.67 17.49
N GLU A 159 1.37 -16.49 18.00
CA GLU A 159 1.21 -16.08 19.39
C GLU A 159 0.07 -15.09 19.52
N ASN A 160 -0.63 -15.15 20.66
CA ASN A 160 -1.66 -14.17 20.97
C ASN A 160 -1.05 -12.97 21.71
N PHE A 161 -1.23 -11.78 21.16
CA PHE A 161 -0.80 -10.50 21.72
C PHE A 161 -2.00 -9.84 22.37
N MET A 162 -1.85 -9.44 23.63
CA MET A 162 -2.92 -8.80 24.41
C MET A 162 -2.37 -7.64 25.23
N ALA A 163 -3.19 -6.62 25.48
CA ALA A 163 -2.86 -5.57 26.45
C ALA A 163 -3.27 -6.02 27.86
N GLN A 164 -2.33 -6.02 28.81
CA GLN A 164 -2.60 -6.33 30.22
C GLN A 164 -1.83 -5.34 31.11
N GLY A 165 -2.54 -4.59 31.95
CA GLY A 165 -1.90 -3.68 32.92
C GLY A 165 -1.02 -2.58 32.29
N GLY A 166 -1.36 -2.14 31.08
CA GLY A 166 -0.56 -1.15 30.33
C GLY A 166 0.67 -1.73 29.63
N GLN A 167 0.91 -3.03 29.73
CA GLN A 167 1.97 -3.78 29.05
C GLN A 167 1.39 -4.72 27.98
N LEU A 168 2.27 -5.31 27.17
CA LEU A 168 1.90 -6.41 26.27
C LEU A 168 2.08 -7.75 26.98
N ARG A 169 1.20 -8.69 26.67
CA ARG A 169 1.43 -10.11 26.86
C ARG A 169 1.49 -10.82 25.53
N ILE A 170 2.50 -11.65 25.35
CA ILE A 170 2.75 -12.45 24.14
C ILE A 170 2.73 -13.92 24.57
N GLY A 171 1.56 -14.54 24.45
CA GLY A 171 1.29 -15.83 25.07
C GLY A 171 1.50 -15.78 26.60
N ALA A 172 2.47 -16.53 27.09
CA ALA A 172 2.83 -16.57 28.52
C ALA A 172 3.81 -15.44 28.94
N GLN A 173 4.42 -14.72 28.00
CA GLN A 173 5.49 -13.79 28.28
C GLN A 173 5.00 -12.35 28.43
N SER A 174 5.51 -11.61 29.42
CA SER A 174 5.30 -10.16 29.52
C SER A 174 6.27 -9.40 28.64
N ALA A 175 5.82 -8.30 28.06
CA ALA A 175 6.59 -7.45 27.17
C ALA A 175 6.25 -5.96 27.40
N PRO A 176 7.14 -5.03 27.05
CA PRO A 176 6.84 -3.60 27.05
C PRO A 176 5.60 -3.27 26.22
N ASN A 177 5.02 -2.10 26.44
CA ASN A 177 3.81 -1.66 25.73
C ASN A 177 4.02 -1.42 24.23
N VAL A 178 5.27 -1.41 23.75
CA VAL A 178 5.61 -1.34 22.33
C VAL A 178 6.66 -2.40 22.01
N VAL A 179 6.38 -3.20 20.99
CA VAL A 179 7.31 -4.20 20.45
C VAL A 179 7.31 -4.19 18.92
N TRP A 180 8.35 -4.76 18.34
CA TRP A 180 8.54 -4.95 16.92
C TRP A 180 8.73 -6.42 16.60
N ILE A 181 7.99 -6.92 15.62
CA ILE A 181 8.16 -8.25 15.05
C ILE A 181 8.98 -8.07 13.77
N LYS A 182 10.20 -8.63 13.78
CA LYS A 182 11.17 -8.52 12.69
C LYS A 182 11.49 -9.91 12.16
N PRO A 183 11.03 -10.28 10.95
CA PRO A 183 11.51 -11.47 10.28
C PRO A 183 13.03 -11.41 10.13
N GLU A 184 13.71 -12.53 10.39
CA GLU A 184 15.17 -12.63 10.25
C GLU A 184 15.59 -12.79 8.78
N SER A 185 14.67 -13.21 7.92
CA SER A 185 14.85 -13.28 6.46
C SER A 185 14.26 -12.06 5.76
N ALA A 186 14.94 -11.56 4.73
CA ALA A 186 14.41 -10.52 3.85
C ALA A 186 13.14 -10.93 3.09
N THR A 187 12.93 -12.23 2.89
CA THR A 187 11.70 -12.79 2.30
C THR A 187 10.68 -13.21 3.35
N GLY A 188 10.99 -13.00 4.63
CA GLY A 188 10.11 -13.35 5.74
C GLY A 188 8.88 -12.46 5.79
N LEU A 189 7.75 -13.07 6.15
CA LEU A 189 6.45 -12.42 6.26
C LEU A 189 5.97 -12.50 7.71
N VAL A 190 5.21 -11.49 8.11
CA VAL A 190 4.54 -11.45 9.41
C VAL A 190 3.05 -11.70 9.18
N TYR A 191 2.50 -12.71 9.84
CA TYR A 191 1.06 -12.93 9.89
C TYR A 191 0.46 -12.04 10.97
N VAL A 192 -0.61 -11.31 10.66
CA VAL A 192 -1.37 -10.52 11.64
C VAL A 192 -2.86 -10.75 11.40
N SER A 193 -3.51 -11.43 12.34
CA SER A 193 -4.97 -11.58 12.45
C SER A 193 -5.68 -11.88 11.13
N GLY A 194 -5.18 -12.84 10.35
CA GLY A 194 -5.81 -13.28 9.09
C GLY A 194 -4.97 -13.07 7.84
N ARG A 195 -3.98 -12.17 7.87
CA ARG A 195 -3.25 -11.74 6.66
C ARG A 195 -1.75 -11.79 6.83
N TRP A 196 -1.05 -12.02 5.72
CA TRP A 196 0.40 -12.01 5.65
C TRP A 196 0.91 -10.67 5.11
N TYR A 197 1.89 -10.07 5.80
CA TYR A 197 2.47 -8.78 5.47
C TYR A 197 3.98 -8.90 5.25
N ARG A 198 4.50 -8.11 4.31
CA ARG A 198 5.94 -7.90 4.10
C ARG A 198 6.49 -6.95 5.18
N GLY A 199 7.79 -7.01 5.41
CA GLY A 199 8.48 -6.09 6.31
C GLY A 199 8.19 -6.36 7.79
N ALA A 200 8.46 -5.37 8.62
CA ALA A 200 8.30 -5.48 10.08
C ALA A 200 6.90 -5.06 10.52
N VAL A 201 6.47 -5.54 11.68
CA VAL A 201 5.22 -5.09 12.32
C VAL A 201 5.53 -4.53 13.69
N GLN A 202 5.07 -3.31 13.95
CA GLN A 202 5.06 -2.71 15.27
C GLN A 202 3.72 -2.96 15.94
N VAL A 203 3.72 -3.39 17.20
CA VAL A 203 2.51 -3.51 18.02
C VAL A 203 2.61 -2.54 19.18
N VAL A 204 1.56 -1.73 19.34
CA VAL A 204 1.45 -0.73 20.40
C VAL A 204 0.23 -1.06 21.25
N ALA A 205 0.44 -1.30 22.55
CA ALA A 205 -0.61 -1.36 23.56
C ALA A 205 -0.87 0.03 24.14
N ASN A 206 -2.13 0.46 24.09
CA ASN A 206 -2.59 1.70 24.68
C ASN A 206 -4.05 1.54 25.15
N ASN A 207 -4.37 2.00 26.36
CA ASN A 207 -5.73 1.95 26.92
C ASN A 207 -6.41 0.57 26.83
N GLY A 208 -5.65 -0.51 27.08
CA GLY A 208 -6.17 -1.87 27.01
C GLY A 208 -6.50 -2.36 25.59
N LYS A 209 -6.09 -1.61 24.55
CA LYS A 209 -6.26 -1.96 23.14
C LYS A 209 -4.91 -2.00 22.44
N LEU A 210 -4.88 -2.71 21.31
CA LEU A 210 -3.73 -2.87 20.45
C LEU A 210 -3.91 -2.13 19.14
N THR A 211 -2.80 -1.58 18.65
CA THR A 211 -2.67 -1.07 17.29
C THR A 211 -1.49 -1.78 16.64
N GLY A 212 -1.73 -2.41 15.50
CA GLY A 212 -0.70 -3.00 14.65
C GLY A 212 -0.36 -2.05 13.51
N VAL A 213 0.92 -1.75 13.34
CA VAL A 213 1.43 -0.90 12.26
C VAL A 213 2.46 -1.69 11.46
N ASN A 214 2.24 -1.83 10.17
CA ASN A 214 3.20 -2.45 9.26
C ASN A 214 4.18 -1.41 8.72
N HIS A 215 5.46 -1.77 8.70
CA HIS A 215 6.58 -0.94 8.26
C HIS A 215 7.30 -1.65 7.12
N LEU A 216 7.31 -1.02 5.95
CA LEU A 216 7.85 -1.55 4.69
C LEU A 216 8.25 -0.42 3.75
N ASP A 217 8.87 -0.74 2.62
CA ASP A 217 9.14 0.24 1.56
C ASP A 217 7.90 0.49 0.68
N MET A 218 7.84 1.68 0.09
CA MET A 218 6.74 2.15 -0.75
C MET A 218 6.40 1.17 -1.87
N GLU A 219 7.38 0.59 -2.57
CA GLU A 219 7.09 -0.28 -3.71
C GLU A 219 6.49 -1.61 -3.25
N SER A 220 7.01 -2.19 -2.15
CA SER A 220 6.39 -3.36 -1.51
C SER A 220 4.97 -3.11 -1.06
N TYR A 221 4.67 -1.92 -0.54
CA TYR A 221 3.31 -1.50 -0.21
C TYR A 221 2.40 -1.47 -1.45
N LEU A 222 2.91 -0.92 -2.56
CA LEU A 222 2.16 -0.77 -3.80
C LEU A 222 1.83 -2.09 -4.49
N TYR A 223 2.61 -3.17 -4.30
CA TYR A 223 2.24 -4.50 -4.81
C TYR A 223 0.86 -4.93 -4.34
N SER A 224 0.56 -4.67 -3.07
CA SER A 224 -0.72 -4.97 -2.44
C SER A 224 -1.82 -4.00 -2.89
N VAL A 225 -1.52 -2.70 -2.90
CA VAL A 225 -2.51 -1.66 -3.24
C VAL A 225 -3.00 -1.82 -4.66
N VAL A 226 -2.09 -1.94 -5.63
CA VAL A 226 -2.50 -2.06 -7.05
C VAL A 226 -3.38 -3.29 -7.26
N GLY A 227 -3.03 -4.43 -6.66
CA GLY A 227 -3.84 -5.65 -6.76
C GLY A 227 -5.15 -5.61 -5.96
N SER A 228 -5.23 -4.77 -4.93
CA SER A 228 -6.46 -4.57 -4.14
C SER A 228 -7.44 -3.64 -4.83
N GLU A 229 -6.93 -2.71 -5.62
CA GLU A 229 -7.67 -1.63 -6.29
C GLU A 229 -8.10 -2.01 -7.71
N MET A 230 -7.24 -2.72 -8.45
CA MET A 230 -7.50 -3.10 -9.84
C MET A 230 -7.43 -4.63 -10.04
N PRO A 231 -8.34 -5.22 -10.84
CA PRO A 231 -8.21 -6.59 -11.27
C PRO A 231 -6.88 -6.85 -11.98
N ALA A 232 -6.11 -7.83 -11.50
CA ALA A 232 -4.80 -8.17 -12.07
C ALA A 232 -4.82 -8.63 -13.55
N SER A 233 -6.02 -8.92 -14.09
CA SER A 233 -6.25 -9.26 -15.50
C SER A 233 -6.36 -8.05 -16.42
N TRP A 234 -6.47 -6.84 -15.86
CA TRP A 234 -6.53 -5.62 -16.66
C TRP A 234 -5.19 -5.33 -17.35
N PRO A 235 -5.20 -4.53 -18.44
CA PRO A 235 -3.99 -4.19 -19.18
C PRO A 235 -2.92 -3.57 -18.28
N LEU A 236 -1.66 -3.91 -18.54
CA LEU A 236 -0.52 -3.45 -17.75
C LEU A 236 -0.46 -1.93 -17.63
N GLU A 237 -0.78 -1.20 -18.70
CA GLU A 237 -0.76 0.28 -18.72
C GLU A 237 -1.80 0.90 -17.76
N ALA A 238 -2.93 0.22 -17.52
CA ALA A 238 -3.89 0.65 -16.49
C ALA A 238 -3.32 0.42 -15.09
N LEU A 239 -2.68 -0.74 -14.86
CA LEU A 239 -2.04 -1.05 -13.58
C LEU A 239 -0.87 -0.09 -13.27
N LYS A 240 -0.07 0.28 -14.28
CA LYS A 240 1.00 1.28 -14.18
C LYS A 240 0.45 2.66 -13.78
N SER A 241 -0.64 3.07 -14.42
CA SER A 241 -1.33 4.32 -14.08
C SER A 241 -1.78 4.33 -12.61
N GLN A 242 -2.33 3.21 -12.14
CA GLN A 242 -2.71 3.03 -10.74
C GLN A 242 -1.52 3.04 -9.80
N ALA A 243 -0.40 2.42 -10.15
CA ALA A 243 0.82 2.42 -9.34
C ALA A 243 1.34 3.85 -9.12
N ILE A 244 1.42 4.65 -10.18
CA ILE A 244 1.88 6.05 -10.12
C ILE A 244 0.93 6.92 -9.30
N ALA A 245 -0.39 6.79 -9.52
CA ALA A 245 -1.39 7.51 -8.74
C ALA A 245 -1.39 7.07 -7.26
N ALA A 246 -1.27 5.77 -6.97
CA ALA A 246 -1.21 5.28 -5.61
C ALA A 246 0.05 5.75 -4.87
N ARG A 247 1.21 5.76 -5.54
CA ARG A 247 2.48 6.26 -5.00
C ARG A 247 2.40 7.74 -4.63
N SER A 248 1.84 8.55 -5.53
CA SER A 248 1.72 9.99 -5.33
C SER A 248 0.78 10.33 -4.17
N TYR A 249 -0.34 9.60 -4.05
CA TYR A 249 -1.24 9.68 -2.91
C TYR A 249 -0.54 9.32 -1.59
N ALA A 250 0.18 8.19 -1.54
CA ALA A 250 0.86 7.74 -0.33
C ALA A 250 1.94 8.75 0.12
N LEU A 251 2.73 9.28 -0.81
CA LEU A 251 3.74 10.31 -0.52
C LEU A 251 3.13 11.60 0.03
N ALA A 252 1.99 12.04 -0.51
CA ALA A 252 1.29 13.22 -0.01
C ALA A 252 0.84 13.06 1.47
N HIS A 253 0.55 11.83 1.90
CA HIS A 253 0.17 11.49 3.27
C HIS A 253 1.37 11.26 4.19
N ILE A 254 2.49 10.74 3.68
CA ILE A 254 3.76 10.71 4.43
C ILE A 254 4.23 12.14 4.74
N ALA A 255 4.10 13.06 3.79
CA ALA A 255 4.47 14.46 4.00
C ALA A 255 3.57 15.20 5.00
N ARG A 256 2.34 14.72 5.20
CA ARG A 256 1.32 15.32 6.08
C ARG A 256 0.59 14.23 6.88
N PRO A 257 1.28 13.53 7.80
CA PRO A 257 0.71 12.36 8.46
C PRO A 257 -0.43 12.77 9.39
N ALA A 258 -1.58 12.11 9.25
CA ALA A 258 -2.74 12.35 10.11
C ALA A 258 -2.57 11.77 11.53
N ASN A 259 -1.58 10.88 11.72
CA ASN A 259 -1.32 10.19 12.98
C ASN A 259 0.20 10.08 13.23
N PRO A 260 0.69 10.28 14.46
CA PRO A 260 2.11 10.11 14.75
C PRO A 260 2.61 8.66 14.62
N LEU A 261 1.73 7.66 14.79
CA LEU A 261 2.08 6.23 14.74
C LEU A 261 2.17 5.68 13.31
N PHE A 262 1.38 6.19 12.37
CA PHE A 262 1.28 5.67 11.02
C PHE A 262 0.94 6.77 10.01
N ASP A 263 1.33 6.55 8.76
CA ASP A 263 1.13 7.51 7.66
C ASP A 263 -0.24 7.28 6.99
N LEU A 264 -0.67 6.02 6.88
CA LEU A 264 -1.96 5.60 6.30
C LEU A 264 -2.71 4.68 7.27
N GLY A 265 -4.03 4.86 7.39
CA GLY A 265 -4.88 4.07 8.28
C GLY A 265 -5.51 2.82 7.62
N ASP A 266 -6.26 2.03 8.40
CA ASP A 266 -6.86 0.75 7.97
C ASP A 266 -8.33 0.84 7.49
N THR A 267 -8.91 2.05 7.48
CA THR A 267 -10.32 2.27 7.10
C THR A 267 -10.53 2.48 5.59
N GLN A 268 -11.78 2.41 5.13
CA GLN A 268 -12.18 2.69 3.73
C GLN A 268 -11.86 4.10 3.23
N ARG A 269 -11.47 5.02 4.12
CA ARG A 269 -11.01 6.36 3.75
C ARG A 269 -9.63 6.34 3.07
N TRP A 270 -8.88 5.27 3.28
CA TRP A 270 -7.52 5.09 2.78
C TRP A 270 -7.50 4.09 1.62
N GLN A 271 -6.32 3.90 1.03
CA GLN A 271 -6.12 2.93 -0.04
C GLN A 271 -6.29 1.50 0.50
N ALA A 272 -6.83 0.60 -0.32
CA ALA A 272 -7.00 -0.79 0.08
C ALA A 272 -5.63 -1.49 0.21
N TYR A 273 -5.24 -1.84 1.43
CA TYR A 273 -4.02 -2.59 1.73
C TYR A 273 -4.36 -3.95 2.36
N LYS A 274 -4.01 -5.04 1.69
CA LYS A 274 -4.41 -6.42 2.07
C LYS A 274 -3.23 -7.37 2.29
N GLY A 275 -2.03 -6.80 2.46
CA GLY A 275 -0.81 -7.60 2.54
C GLY A 275 -0.53 -8.32 1.21
N ILE A 276 0.05 -9.51 1.26
CA ILE A 276 0.50 -10.21 0.04
C ILE A 276 -0.62 -10.89 -0.77
N GLU A 277 -1.85 -10.93 -0.25
CA GLU A 277 -2.97 -11.71 -0.85
C GLU A 277 -3.36 -11.25 -2.25
N THR A 278 -3.13 -9.97 -2.56
CA THR A 278 -3.50 -9.36 -3.83
C THR A 278 -2.33 -9.19 -4.78
N GLU A 279 -1.14 -9.62 -4.38
CA GLU A 279 0.05 -9.53 -5.21
C GLU A 279 0.01 -10.56 -6.34
N THR A 280 0.34 -10.11 -7.55
CA THR A 280 0.43 -10.96 -8.74
C THR A 280 1.61 -10.52 -9.60
N GLY A 281 2.06 -11.37 -10.53
CA GLY A 281 3.14 -10.99 -11.44
C GLY A 281 2.87 -9.68 -12.21
N SER A 282 1.61 -9.40 -12.58
CA SER A 282 1.25 -8.15 -13.28
C SER A 282 1.24 -6.93 -12.38
N THR A 283 0.85 -7.06 -11.11
CA THR A 283 0.90 -5.94 -10.15
C THR A 283 2.33 -5.61 -9.77
N LEU A 284 3.18 -6.62 -9.57
CA LEU A 284 4.62 -6.46 -9.34
C LEU A 284 5.28 -5.77 -10.55
N ALA A 285 5.03 -6.25 -11.77
CA ALA A 285 5.58 -5.65 -12.98
C ALA A 285 5.15 -4.18 -13.15
N ALA A 286 3.86 -3.87 -12.93
CA ALA A 286 3.36 -2.50 -13.03
C ALA A 286 4.05 -1.54 -12.04
N VAL A 287 4.27 -1.99 -10.81
CA VAL A 287 4.92 -1.20 -9.76
C VAL A 287 6.40 -1.03 -10.07
N GLU A 288 7.11 -2.11 -10.39
CA GLU A 288 8.56 -2.08 -10.67
C GLU A 288 8.89 -1.28 -11.94
N GLU A 289 8.11 -1.43 -13.02
CA GLU A 289 8.31 -0.67 -14.26
C GLU A 289 8.01 0.84 -14.09
N THR A 290 7.35 1.23 -13.00
CA THR A 290 7.06 2.63 -12.66
C THR A 290 7.69 3.07 -11.35
N ALA A 291 8.66 2.32 -10.83
CA ALA A 291 9.25 2.55 -9.51
C ALA A 291 9.82 3.97 -9.40
N GLY A 292 9.37 4.73 -8.40
CA GLY A 292 9.77 6.13 -8.21
C GLY A 292 9.14 7.16 -9.16
N ILE A 293 8.26 6.76 -10.09
CA ILE A 293 7.50 7.73 -10.90
C ILE A 293 6.31 8.26 -10.09
N VAL A 294 6.15 9.58 -10.07
CA VAL A 294 5.07 10.29 -9.37
C VAL A 294 4.41 11.35 -10.25
N LEU A 295 3.17 11.72 -9.90
CA LEU A 295 2.50 12.91 -10.42
C LEU A 295 2.97 14.13 -9.67
N SER A 296 3.38 15.16 -10.41
CA SER A 296 3.84 16.43 -9.86
C SER A 296 3.13 17.62 -10.49
N HIS A 297 2.98 18.69 -9.70
CA HIS A 297 2.57 20.01 -10.14
C HIS A 297 3.43 21.05 -9.44
N ASN A 298 4.07 21.95 -10.19
CA ASN A 298 4.97 23.00 -9.67
C ASN A 298 6.06 22.50 -8.71
N GLY A 299 6.57 21.28 -8.92
CA GLY A 299 7.65 20.71 -8.09
C GLY A 299 7.16 20.02 -6.81
N ALA A 300 5.86 20.07 -6.51
CA ALA A 300 5.25 19.31 -5.43
C ALA A 300 4.63 18.00 -5.96
N VAL A 301 4.57 16.97 -5.12
CA VAL A 301 3.80 15.74 -5.41
C VAL A 301 2.31 16.06 -5.33
N VAL A 302 1.55 15.59 -6.31
CA VAL A 302 0.09 15.77 -6.35
C VAL A 302 -0.57 14.66 -5.53
N GLU A 303 -1.51 15.06 -4.67
CA GLU A 303 -2.43 14.12 -4.03
C GLU A 303 -3.43 13.61 -5.07
N SER A 304 -3.09 12.48 -5.70
CA SER A 304 -3.87 11.92 -6.79
C SER A 304 -5.00 11.03 -6.28
N LEU A 305 -6.19 11.60 -6.22
CA LEU A 305 -7.43 10.85 -5.94
C LEU A 305 -7.74 9.89 -7.10
N TYR A 306 -8.37 8.76 -6.78
CA TYR A 306 -8.88 7.81 -7.76
C TYR A 306 -10.09 7.04 -7.20
N ALA A 307 -10.94 6.52 -8.08
CA ALA A 307 -12.14 5.79 -7.70
C ALA A 307 -12.53 4.72 -8.74
N ALA A 308 -13.40 3.78 -8.33
CA ALA A 308 -13.80 2.65 -9.16
C ALA A 308 -14.48 3.02 -10.49
N SER A 309 -15.21 4.14 -10.55
CA SER A 309 -15.93 4.57 -11.76
C SER A 309 -15.92 6.08 -11.95
N ASP A 310 -16.14 6.52 -13.19
CA ASP A 310 -16.24 7.95 -13.54
C ASP A 310 -17.38 8.64 -12.79
N GLN A 311 -18.45 7.89 -12.48
CA GLN A 311 -19.56 8.41 -11.69
C GLN A 311 -19.10 8.78 -10.27
N ILE A 312 -18.32 7.92 -9.61
CA ILE A 312 -17.80 8.22 -8.26
C ILE A 312 -16.83 9.39 -8.32
N VAL A 313 -15.98 9.47 -9.35
CA VAL A 313 -15.09 10.64 -9.53
C VAL A 313 -15.90 11.93 -9.65
N ARG A 314 -16.96 11.96 -10.47
CA ARG A 314 -17.80 13.16 -10.64
C ARG A 314 -18.57 13.52 -9.37
N GLU A 315 -19.20 12.54 -8.73
CA GLU A 315 -20.13 12.80 -7.63
C GLU A 315 -19.43 12.98 -6.27
N VAL A 316 -18.39 12.19 -6.00
CA VAL A 316 -17.69 12.16 -4.70
C VAL A 316 -16.44 13.03 -4.73
N HIS A 317 -15.65 12.94 -5.80
CA HIS A 317 -14.42 13.73 -5.94
C HIS A 317 -14.61 15.02 -6.74
N LYS A 318 -15.86 15.41 -7.02
CA LYS A 318 -16.24 16.64 -7.73
C LYS A 318 -15.55 16.76 -9.10
N GLY A 319 -15.32 15.63 -9.76
CA GLY A 319 -14.67 15.54 -11.07
C GLY A 319 -13.15 15.41 -11.03
N PHE A 320 -12.52 15.41 -9.85
CA PHE A 320 -11.07 15.30 -9.71
C PHE A 320 -10.61 13.86 -9.46
N GLY A 321 -9.67 13.38 -10.25
CA GLY A 321 -9.02 12.08 -10.04
C GLY A 321 -9.27 11.06 -11.14
N MET A 322 -8.65 9.90 -10.99
CA MET A 322 -8.69 8.85 -12.00
C MET A 322 -9.84 7.87 -11.76
N SER A 323 -10.58 7.57 -12.82
CA SER A 323 -11.51 6.45 -12.87
C SER A 323 -10.76 5.17 -13.21
N GLN A 324 -10.84 4.16 -12.35
CA GLN A 324 -10.18 2.87 -12.57
C GLN A 324 -10.76 2.16 -13.81
N ASN A 325 -12.09 2.14 -13.95
CA ASN A 325 -12.74 1.62 -15.15
C ASN A 325 -12.37 2.42 -16.42
N GLY A 326 -12.29 3.74 -16.31
CA GLY A 326 -11.89 4.61 -17.42
C GLY A 326 -10.45 4.37 -17.85
N ALA A 327 -9.52 4.22 -16.89
CA ALA A 327 -8.13 3.85 -17.15
C ALA A 327 -8.02 2.50 -17.88
N ASN A 328 -8.79 1.49 -17.46
CA ASN A 328 -8.86 0.21 -18.17
C ASN A 328 -9.39 0.37 -19.60
N GLN A 329 -10.46 1.14 -19.81
CA GLN A 329 -11.01 1.38 -21.16
C GLN A 329 -10.02 2.09 -22.08
N LEU A 330 -9.28 3.08 -21.58
CA LEU A 330 -8.23 3.77 -22.34
C LEU A 330 -7.09 2.81 -22.67
N ALA A 331 -6.63 2.01 -21.70
CA ALA A 331 -5.58 1.02 -21.93
C ALA A 331 -6.00 -0.04 -22.98
N GLN A 332 -7.26 -0.49 -22.96
CA GLN A 332 -7.80 -1.38 -24.00
C GLN A 332 -7.77 -0.75 -25.40
N ARG A 333 -7.90 0.58 -25.49
CA ARG A 333 -7.73 1.38 -26.71
C ARG A 333 -6.27 1.71 -27.02
N GLN A 334 -5.32 0.99 -26.43
CA GLN A 334 -3.88 1.12 -26.64
C GLN A 334 -3.27 2.45 -26.15
N TYR A 335 -3.94 3.13 -25.21
CA TYR A 335 -3.32 4.26 -24.52
C TYR A 335 -2.27 3.73 -23.53
N ASN A 336 -1.09 4.33 -23.52
CA ASN A 336 -0.08 4.05 -22.50
C ASN A 336 -0.39 4.78 -21.19
N TYR A 337 0.31 4.45 -20.11
CA TYR A 337 0.08 5.04 -18.79
C TYR A 337 0.26 6.56 -18.78
N GLN A 338 1.16 7.11 -19.60
CA GLN A 338 1.40 8.56 -19.67
C GLN A 338 0.19 9.29 -20.26
N GLN A 339 -0.45 8.71 -21.28
CA GLN A 339 -1.66 9.27 -21.89
C GLN A 339 -2.89 9.08 -21.00
N ILE A 340 -2.98 7.94 -20.30
CA ILE A 340 -4.05 7.69 -19.32
C ILE A 340 -3.97 8.72 -18.20
N LEU A 341 -2.78 8.93 -17.63
CA LEU A 341 -2.58 9.91 -16.57
C LEU A 341 -2.80 11.34 -17.07
N ALA A 342 -2.39 11.68 -18.30
CA ALA A 342 -2.68 12.98 -18.91
C ALA A 342 -4.19 13.26 -18.98
N HIS A 343 -4.98 12.23 -19.29
CA HIS A 343 -6.43 12.34 -19.37
C HIS A 343 -7.08 12.64 -18.02
N PHE A 344 -6.64 11.98 -16.94
CA PHE A 344 -7.27 12.10 -15.62
C PHE A 344 -6.68 13.19 -14.72
N TYR A 345 -5.43 13.60 -14.97
CA TYR A 345 -4.71 14.59 -14.16
C TYR A 345 -4.17 15.72 -15.05
N PRO A 346 -5.06 16.48 -15.73
CA PRO A 346 -4.64 17.56 -16.61
C PRO A 346 -3.84 18.62 -15.84
N GLY A 347 -2.81 19.17 -16.48
CA GLY A 347 -1.91 20.17 -15.88
C GLY A 347 -0.83 19.58 -14.98
N THR A 348 -0.85 18.29 -14.68
CA THR A 348 0.26 17.61 -13.98
C THR A 348 1.37 17.20 -14.94
N ARG A 349 2.49 16.77 -14.38
CA ARG A 349 3.61 16.15 -15.10
C ARG A 349 4.06 14.90 -14.37
N LEU A 350 4.75 14.00 -15.08
CA LEU A 350 5.45 12.91 -14.44
C LEU A 350 6.83 13.37 -13.98
N ALA A 351 7.29 12.83 -12.84
CA ALA A 351 8.60 13.11 -12.29
C ALA A 351 9.19 11.87 -11.63
N TRP A 352 10.52 11.82 -11.53
CA TRP A 352 11.23 10.84 -10.72
C TRP A 352 11.39 11.35 -9.30
N LEU A 353 11.15 10.46 -8.34
CA LEU A 353 11.41 10.70 -6.94
C LEU A 353 12.92 10.71 -6.69
N GLN A 354 13.42 11.73 -5.99
CA GLN A 354 14.84 11.88 -5.65
C GLN A 354 14.96 12.39 -4.22
N PHE A 355 15.87 11.80 -3.42
CA PHE A 355 16.25 12.40 -2.14
C PHE A 355 17.15 13.62 -2.38
N SER A 356 16.94 14.70 -1.62
CA SER A 356 17.90 15.81 -1.59
C SER A 356 19.26 15.29 -1.10
N SER A 357 20.31 15.63 -1.83
CA SER A 357 21.71 15.36 -1.47
C SER A 357 22.13 16.10 -0.20
#